data_AF-C5NWL1-F1
#
_entry.id   AF-C5NWL1-F1
#
_cell.length_a   1.000
_cell.length_b   1.000
_cell.length_c   1.000
_cell.angle_alpha   90.00
_cell.angle_beta   90.00
_cell.angle_gamma   90.00
#
_symmetry.space_group_name_H-M   'P 1'
#
loop_
_entity.id
_entity.type
_entity.pdbx_description
1 polymer ?
#
loop_
_entity_poly.entity_id
_entity_poly.type
_entity_poly.pdbx_seq_one_letter_code
_entity_poly.pdbx_strand_id
1 'polypeptide(L)'
;MKRTLYLNDREIESFYELLEVKKDLISMALYKVNIPKRLHHEFYSYGLEGLLVSFLILNEGKIEEKDFDRFAFTTIKRKLIDEIRYRNKDKSVPLDIFDNNKLDATDDNYSLVYIQLFEYLKDTLEEQELKFFCEFIKTLNIKQTAKAMNISLATAYRIHKRIKGVCEEFLLTK
;
A
#
# COMPACT_ATOMS: atom_id res chain seq x y z
N MET A 1 -22.84 3.38 -12.36
CA MET A 1 -23.60 4.57 -11.93
C MET A 1 -23.07 5.02 -10.57
N LYS A 2 -22.52 6.24 -10.46
CA LYS A 2 -22.32 6.85 -9.13
C LYS A 2 -23.72 7.22 -8.61
N ARG A 3 -24.14 6.66 -7.47
CA ARG A 3 -25.37 7.10 -6.78
C ARG A 3 -25.03 8.36 -6.01
N THR A 4 -25.64 9.47 -6.38
CA THR A 4 -25.56 10.71 -5.60
C THR A 4 -26.63 10.62 -4.52
N LEU A 5 -26.21 10.49 -3.25
CA LEU A 5 -27.09 10.55 -2.09
C LEU A 5 -27.13 12.00 -1.62
N TYR A 6 -28.32 12.59 -1.56
CA TYR A 6 -28.54 13.90 -0.99
C TYR A 6 -29.07 13.70 0.42
N LEU A 7 -28.37 14.24 1.42
CA LEU A 7 -28.86 14.32 2.78
C LEU A 7 -29.86 15.47 2.88
N ASN A 8 -30.91 15.30 3.67
CA ASN A 8 -31.76 16.44 4.06
C ASN A 8 -31.07 17.27 5.16
N ASP A 9 -31.54 18.51 5.37
CA ASP A 9 -30.91 19.46 6.32
C ASP A 9 -30.77 18.87 7.74
N ARG A 10 -31.74 18.07 8.17
CA ARG A 10 -31.75 17.41 9.48
C ARG A 10 -30.70 16.31 9.59
N GLU A 11 -30.50 15.52 8.54
CA GLU A 11 -29.45 14.50 8.47
C GLU A 11 -28.05 15.12 8.42
N ILE A 12 -27.93 16.29 7.79
CA ILE A 12 -26.68 17.07 7.76
C ILE A 12 -26.32 17.54 9.17
N GLU A 13 -27.27 18.16 9.89
CA GLU A 13 -27.07 18.59 11.28
C GLU A 13 -26.70 17.40 12.19
N SER A 14 -27.46 16.32 12.10
CA SER A 14 -27.23 15.10 12.90
C SER A 14 -25.84 14.49 12.62
N PHE A 15 -25.38 14.57 11.36
CA PHE A 15 -24.04 14.11 11.00
C PHE A 15 -22.95 15.03 11.59
N TYR A 16 -23.14 16.35 11.59
CA TYR A 16 -22.19 17.28 12.21
C TYR A 16 -22.07 17.06 13.72
N GLU A 17 -23.18 16.82 14.41
CA GLU A 17 -23.17 16.46 15.84
C GLU A 17 -22.36 15.17 16.08
N LEU A 18 -22.61 14.14 15.28
CA LEU A 18 -21.87 12.88 15.37
C LEU A 18 -20.38 13.07 15.05
N LEU A 19 -20.06 13.90 14.07
CA LEU A 19 -18.69 14.20 13.66
C LEU A 19 -17.91 14.82 14.81
N GLU A 20 -18.48 15.77 15.55
CA GLU A 20 -17.79 16.39 16.69
C GLU A 20 -17.41 15.36 17.77
N VAL A 21 -18.27 14.37 17.99
CA VAL A 21 -18.04 13.30 18.97
C VAL A 21 -17.07 12.24 18.45
N LYS A 22 -17.08 11.95 17.14
CA LYS A 22 -16.41 10.77 16.55
C LYS A 22 -15.22 11.11 15.65
N LYS A 23 -14.85 12.38 15.51
CA LYS A 23 -13.69 12.83 14.71
C LYS A 23 -12.37 12.15 15.08
N ASP A 24 -12.20 11.75 16.33
CA ASP A 24 -11.01 11.03 16.79
C ASP A 24 -10.84 9.66 16.12
N LEU A 25 -11.93 9.02 15.69
CA LEU A 25 -11.86 7.77 14.92
C LEU A 25 -11.15 7.98 13.58
N ILE A 26 -11.34 9.16 12.96
CA ILE A 26 -10.65 9.52 11.71
C ILE A 26 -9.17 9.73 12.00
N SER A 27 -8.83 10.52 13.02
CA SER A 27 -7.44 10.75 13.43
C SER A 27 -6.73 9.42 13.73
N MET A 28 -7.34 8.55 14.53
CA MET A 28 -6.81 7.22 14.86
C MET A 28 -6.60 6.37 13.60
N ALA A 29 -7.55 6.40 12.67
CA ALA A 29 -7.43 5.64 11.43
C ALA A 29 -6.27 6.15 10.56
N LEU A 30 -6.10 7.47 10.43
CA LEU A 30 -4.98 8.08 9.69
C LEU A 30 -3.62 7.60 10.22
N TYR A 31 -3.45 7.57 11.55
CA TYR A 31 -2.25 7.00 12.17
C TYR A 31 -2.13 5.50 11.95
N LYS A 32 -3.23 4.74 12.08
CA LYS A 32 -3.20 3.27 11.95
C LYS A 32 -2.87 2.80 10.53
N VAL A 33 -3.22 3.59 9.50
CA VAL A 33 -2.87 3.29 8.09
C VAL A 33 -1.53 3.94 7.70
N ASN A 34 -0.78 4.50 8.66
CA ASN A 34 0.53 5.13 8.46
C ASN A 34 0.52 6.24 7.40
N ILE A 35 -0.54 7.05 7.35
CA ILE A 35 -0.57 8.23 6.46
C ILE A 35 0.45 9.25 6.99
N PRO A 36 1.35 9.78 6.14
CA PRO A 36 2.27 10.86 6.54
C PRO A 36 1.51 12.09 7.05
N LYS A 37 1.99 12.72 8.13
CA LYS A 37 1.33 13.90 8.75
C LYS A 37 1.04 15.02 7.75
N ARG A 38 1.95 15.27 6.79
CA ARG A 38 1.77 16.26 5.71
C ARG A 38 0.52 16.01 4.85
N LEU A 39 0.07 14.75 4.75
CA LEU A 39 -1.10 14.34 3.98
C LEU A 39 -2.34 14.17 4.85
N HIS A 40 -2.27 14.36 6.18
CA HIS A 40 -3.42 14.15 7.06
C HIS A 40 -4.59 15.04 6.68
N HIS A 41 -4.37 16.31 6.39
CA HIS A 41 -5.43 17.24 5.98
C HIS A 41 -6.16 16.75 4.72
N GLU A 42 -5.41 16.27 3.73
CA GLU A 42 -5.95 15.76 2.48
C GLU A 42 -6.73 14.44 2.70
N PHE A 43 -6.13 13.50 3.44
CA PHE A 43 -6.73 12.20 3.72
C PHE A 43 -7.90 12.26 4.70
N TYR A 44 -8.02 13.34 5.47
CA TYR A 44 -9.12 13.56 6.41
C TYR A 44 -10.48 13.57 5.70
N SER A 45 -10.55 14.14 4.49
CA SER A 45 -11.78 14.16 3.69
C SER A 45 -12.30 12.77 3.34
N TYR A 46 -11.42 11.84 2.96
CA TYR A 46 -11.78 10.43 2.73
C TYR A 46 -12.16 9.71 4.03
N GLY A 47 -11.58 10.13 5.15
CA GLY A 47 -12.01 9.67 6.47
C GLY A 47 -13.43 10.14 6.81
N LEU A 48 -13.76 11.41 6.51
CA LEU A 48 -15.12 11.94 6.63
C LEU A 48 -16.10 11.17 5.75
N GLU A 49 -15.74 10.83 4.51
CA GLU A 49 -16.58 9.98 3.67
C GLU A 49 -16.84 8.61 4.31
N GLY A 50 -15.83 7.99 4.91
CA GLY A 50 -15.96 6.71 5.59
C GLY A 50 -16.88 6.78 6.81
N LEU A 51 -16.77 7.88 7.58
CA LEU A 51 -17.66 8.15 8.71
C LEU A 51 -19.09 8.41 8.24
N LEU A 52 -19.28 9.18 7.17
CA LEU A 52 -20.58 9.48 6.60
C LEU A 52 -21.29 8.23 6.08
N VAL A 53 -20.58 7.35 5.37
CA VAL A 53 -21.13 6.07 4.93
C VAL A 53 -21.59 5.23 6.13
N SER A 54 -20.82 5.27 7.22
CA SER A 54 -21.14 4.52 8.43
C SER A 54 -22.37 5.09 9.15
N PHE A 55 -22.49 6.43 9.20
CA PHE A 55 -23.67 7.12 9.69
C PHE A 55 -24.93 6.77 8.89
N LEU A 56 -24.85 6.75 7.55
CA LEU A 56 -25.97 6.38 6.70
C LEU A 56 -26.41 4.92 6.95
N ILE A 57 -25.46 4.01 7.11
CA ILE A 57 -25.75 2.59 7.41
C ILE A 57 -26.39 2.43 8.80
N LEU A 58 -25.99 3.25 9.78
CA LEU A 58 -26.63 3.31 11.08
C LEU A 58 -28.08 3.80 10.97
N ASN A 59 -28.32 4.89 10.23
CA ASN A 59 -29.67 5.45 10.03
C ASN A 59 -30.60 4.50 9.27
N GLU A 60 -30.05 3.68 8.36
CA GLU A 60 -30.80 2.62 7.68
C GLU A 60 -31.12 1.40 8.60
N GLY A 61 -30.68 1.42 9.87
CA GLY A 61 -30.91 0.35 10.84
C GLY A 61 -30.15 -0.94 10.53
N LYS A 62 -29.12 -0.87 9.68
CA LYS A 62 -28.33 -2.04 9.25
C LYS A 62 -27.26 -2.46 10.26
N ILE A 63 -26.94 -1.58 11.20
CA ILE A 63 -26.02 -1.83 12.31
C ILE A 63 -26.62 -1.26 13.59
N GLU A 64 -26.26 -1.84 14.73
CA GLU A 64 -26.63 -1.32 16.05
C GLU A 64 -25.65 -0.22 16.49
N GLU A 65 -26.12 0.73 17.30
CA GLU A 65 -25.28 1.83 17.83
C GLU A 65 -24.04 1.32 18.58
N LYS A 66 -24.16 0.22 19.33
CA LYS A 66 -23.04 -0.39 20.07
C LYS A 66 -21.90 -0.85 19.16
N ASP A 67 -22.21 -1.20 17.92
CA ASP A 67 -21.26 -1.70 16.93
C ASP A 67 -20.74 -0.57 16.01
N PHE A 68 -21.29 0.64 16.16
CA PHE A 68 -21.00 1.78 15.29
C PHE A 68 -19.52 2.10 15.23
N ASP A 69 -18.84 2.27 16.38
CA ASP A 69 -17.44 2.70 16.40
C ASP A 69 -16.52 1.70 15.69
N ARG A 70 -16.75 0.41 15.92
CA ARG A 70 -16.00 -0.67 15.28
C ARG A 70 -16.24 -0.69 13.78
N PHE A 71 -17.50 -0.55 13.38
CA PHE A 71 -17.90 -0.52 11.98
C PHE A 71 -17.31 0.70 11.27
N ALA A 72 -17.51 1.89 11.83
CA ALA A 72 -17.03 3.17 11.33
C ALA A 72 -15.52 3.17 11.18
N PHE A 73 -14.77 2.74 12.19
CA PHE A 73 -13.31 2.64 12.12
C PHE A 73 -12.85 1.72 10.97
N THR A 74 -13.54 0.60 10.76
CA THR A 74 -13.23 -0.34 9.68
C THR A 74 -13.51 0.27 8.31
N THR A 75 -14.65 0.95 8.16
CA THR A 75 -15.07 1.63 6.93
C THR A 75 -14.14 2.79 6.58
N ILE A 76 -13.79 3.63 7.55
CA ILE A 76 -12.82 4.73 7.42
C ILE A 76 -11.47 4.17 6.94
N LYS A 77 -10.93 3.16 7.63
CA LYS A 77 -9.65 2.55 7.21
C LYS A 77 -9.69 2.02 5.79
N ARG A 78 -10.80 1.37 5.39
CA ARG A 78 -10.93 0.83 4.04
C ARG A 78 -10.93 1.93 2.99
N LYS A 79 -11.67 3.02 3.22
CA LYS A 79 -11.67 4.22 2.37
C LYS A 79 -10.28 4.81 2.19
N LEU A 80 -9.53 4.98 3.29
CA LEU A 80 -8.15 5.47 3.24
C LEU A 80 -7.24 4.53 2.43
N ILE A 81 -7.33 3.22 2.65
CA ILE A 81 -6.53 2.22 1.92
C ILE A 81 -6.87 2.20 0.43
N ASP A 82 -8.16 2.28 0.09
CA ASP A 82 -8.60 2.28 -1.31
C ASP A 82 -8.11 3.55 -2.02
N GLU A 83 -8.08 4.69 -1.33
CA GLU A 83 -7.50 5.93 -1.86
C GLU A 83 -5.98 5.83 -2.04
N ILE A 84 -5.24 5.28 -1.05
CA ILE A 84 -3.80 4.99 -1.22
C ILE A 84 -3.58 4.11 -2.45
N ARG A 85 -4.39 3.05 -2.60
CA ARG A 85 -4.30 2.13 -3.75
C ARG A 85 -4.61 2.83 -5.06
N TYR A 86 -5.62 3.70 -5.08
CA TYR A 86 -5.99 4.46 -6.27
C TYR A 86 -4.86 5.42 -6.70
N ARG A 87 -4.30 6.17 -5.76
CA ARG A 87 -3.14 7.05 -6.01
C ARG A 87 -1.89 6.27 -6.44
N ASN A 88 -1.76 5.04 -5.99
CA ASN A 88 -0.68 4.13 -6.39
C ASN A 88 -0.98 3.34 -7.67
N LYS A 89 -2.20 3.41 -8.21
CA LYS A 89 -2.64 2.63 -9.38
C LYS A 89 -2.09 3.16 -10.69
N ASP A 90 -2.04 4.49 -10.83
CA ASP A 90 -1.53 5.17 -12.03
C ASP A 90 -0.09 5.64 -11.89
N LYS A 91 0.45 5.61 -10.66
CA LYS A 91 1.89 5.61 -10.44
C LYS A 91 2.39 4.20 -10.79
N SER A 92 2.66 3.92 -12.07
CA SER A 92 3.59 2.87 -12.44
C SER A 92 4.82 3.07 -11.57
N VAL A 93 5.02 2.29 -10.50
CA VAL A 93 5.92 2.63 -9.38
C VAL A 93 7.14 3.36 -9.94
N PRO A 94 7.16 4.71 -9.90
CA PRO A 94 8.37 5.39 -10.24
C PRO A 94 9.26 5.00 -9.07
N LEU A 95 10.52 4.75 -9.36
CA LEU A 95 11.56 4.63 -8.35
C LEU A 95 11.68 5.92 -7.48
N ASP A 96 10.67 6.79 -7.42
CA ASP A 96 10.56 8.01 -6.62
C ASP A 96 10.18 7.73 -5.15
N ILE A 97 10.04 6.47 -4.75
CA ILE A 97 10.27 6.08 -3.34
C ILE A 97 11.78 6.15 -3.02
N PHE A 98 12.65 6.08 -4.03
CA PHE A 98 14.09 6.36 -3.92
C PHE A 98 14.39 7.87 -4.08
N ASP A 99 13.68 8.61 -4.95
CA ASP A 99 13.93 10.06 -5.11
C ASP A 99 13.30 10.95 -4.01
N ASN A 100 12.16 10.61 -3.40
CA ASN A 100 11.63 11.38 -2.26
C ASN A 100 12.37 11.13 -0.93
N ASN A 101 13.11 10.04 -0.82
CA ASN A 101 14.06 9.83 0.29
C ASN A 101 15.41 10.53 0.04
N LYS A 102 15.63 11.12 -1.14
CA LYS A 102 16.86 11.82 -1.50
C LYS A 102 17.05 13.15 -0.76
N LEU A 103 15.96 13.73 -0.25
CA LEU A 103 16.00 14.99 0.52
C LEU A 103 16.25 14.77 2.02
N ASP A 104 15.92 13.58 2.55
CA ASP A 104 16.21 13.17 3.93
C ASP A 104 17.48 12.29 4.04
N ALA A 105 18.01 11.81 2.91
CA ALA A 105 19.26 11.05 2.85
C ALA A 105 20.44 11.99 2.57
N THR A 106 21.03 12.53 3.63
CA THR A 106 22.40 13.07 3.58
C THR A 106 23.46 11.96 3.52
N ASP A 107 23.12 10.76 3.04
CA ASP A 107 24.06 9.64 2.94
C ASP A 107 23.67 8.71 1.78
N ASP A 108 24.54 8.61 0.77
CA ASP A 108 24.33 7.92 -0.52
C ASP A 108 24.47 6.38 -0.40
N ASN A 109 24.05 5.85 0.75
CA ASN A 109 24.28 4.47 1.15
C ASN A 109 23.35 3.48 0.42
N TYR A 110 22.13 3.90 0.05
CA TYR A 110 21.19 3.04 -0.67
C TYR A 110 21.61 2.74 -2.11
N SER A 111 22.12 3.75 -2.83
CA SER A 111 22.70 3.58 -4.16
C SER A 111 23.88 2.60 -4.11
N LEU A 112 24.73 2.74 -3.08
CA LEU A 112 25.88 1.87 -2.86
C LEU A 112 25.45 0.42 -2.52
N VAL A 113 24.47 0.23 -1.64
CA VAL A 113 23.96 -1.10 -1.28
C VAL A 113 23.34 -1.81 -2.48
N TYR A 114 22.62 -1.09 -3.35
CA TYR A 114 22.09 -1.68 -4.59
C TYR A 114 23.21 -2.09 -5.56
N ILE A 115 24.21 -1.25 -5.75
CA ILE A 115 25.38 -1.57 -6.59
C ILE A 115 26.10 -2.80 -6.03
N GLN A 116 26.36 -2.82 -4.72
CA GLN A 116 27.02 -3.94 -4.04
C GLN A 116 26.21 -5.24 -4.11
N LEU A 117 24.88 -5.17 -3.99
CA LEU A 117 24.02 -6.34 -4.17
C LEU A 117 24.08 -6.83 -5.61
N PHE A 118 24.03 -5.94 -6.59
CA PHE A 118 24.06 -6.34 -7.99
C PHE A 118 25.41 -6.92 -8.42
N GLU A 119 26.52 -6.38 -7.90
CA GLU A 119 27.86 -6.96 -8.04
C GLU A 119 27.93 -8.34 -7.39
N TYR A 120 27.48 -8.46 -6.14
CA TYR A 120 27.42 -9.74 -5.43
C TYR A 120 26.60 -10.80 -6.18
N LEU A 121 25.44 -10.41 -6.74
CA LEU A 121 24.61 -11.31 -7.53
C LEU A 121 25.29 -11.71 -8.84
N LYS A 122 26.03 -10.81 -9.50
CA LYS A 122 26.81 -11.15 -10.71
C LYS A 122 27.91 -12.15 -10.42
N ASP A 123 28.55 -12.04 -9.25
CA ASP A 123 29.65 -12.92 -8.86
C ASP A 123 29.15 -14.28 -8.31
N THR A 124 27.91 -14.33 -7.80
CA THR A 124 27.38 -15.51 -7.11
C THR A 124 26.40 -16.34 -7.94
N LEU A 125 25.60 -15.71 -8.80
CA LEU A 125 24.57 -16.40 -9.59
C LEU A 125 25.11 -16.94 -10.90
N GLU A 126 24.58 -18.08 -11.33
CA GLU A 126 24.84 -18.58 -12.68
C GLU A 126 24.16 -17.70 -13.74
N GLU A 127 24.65 -17.71 -14.98
CA GLU A 127 24.14 -16.86 -16.07
C GLU A 127 22.62 -17.01 -16.28
N GLN A 128 22.10 -18.23 -16.16
CA GLN A 128 20.67 -18.51 -16.30
C GLN A 128 19.85 -17.96 -15.12
N GLU A 129 20.41 -17.97 -13.91
CA GLU A 129 19.78 -17.42 -12.71
C GLU A 129 19.78 -15.89 -12.75
N LEU A 130 20.89 -15.27 -13.19
CA LEU A 130 20.99 -13.83 -13.37
C LEU A 130 20.02 -13.34 -14.46
N LYS A 131 19.93 -14.05 -15.60
CA LYS A 131 18.91 -13.78 -16.63
C LYS A 131 17.49 -13.89 -16.07
N PHE A 132 17.23 -14.91 -15.26
CA PHE A 132 15.95 -15.06 -14.57
C PHE A 132 15.66 -13.89 -13.64
N PHE A 133 16.63 -13.48 -12.83
CA PHE A 133 16.50 -12.32 -11.95
C PHE A 133 16.15 -11.06 -12.73
N CYS A 134 16.89 -10.77 -13.82
CA CYS A 134 16.66 -9.61 -14.68
C CYS A 134 15.27 -9.60 -15.35
N GLU A 135 14.72 -10.76 -15.72
CA GLU A 135 13.35 -10.85 -16.25
C GLU A 135 12.29 -10.83 -15.14
N PHE A 136 12.61 -11.37 -13.97
CA PHE A 136 11.74 -11.37 -12.82
C PHE A 136 11.51 -9.96 -12.28
N ILE A 137 12.55 -9.11 -12.16
CA ILE A 137 12.39 -7.74 -11.65
C ILE A 137 11.46 -6.87 -12.50
N LYS A 138 11.30 -7.18 -13.80
CA LYS A 138 10.40 -6.46 -14.71
C LYS A 138 8.93 -6.76 -14.46
N THR A 139 8.61 -7.96 -13.97
CA THR A 139 7.25 -8.50 -13.90
C THR A 139 6.79 -8.83 -12.48
N LEU A 140 7.74 -9.06 -11.57
CA LEU A 140 7.56 -9.52 -10.19
C LEU A 140 6.60 -10.73 -10.07
N ASN A 141 6.56 -11.54 -11.13
CA ASN A 141 5.60 -12.63 -11.26
C ASN A 141 6.30 -13.86 -11.87
N ILE A 142 6.59 -14.84 -11.01
CA ILE A 142 7.30 -16.08 -11.38
C ILE A 142 6.67 -16.80 -12.57
N LYS A 143 5.33 -16.82 -12.67
CA LYS A 143 4.62 -17.49 -13.78
C LYS A 143 4.82 -16.74 -15.10
N GLN A 144 4.79 -15.41 -15.07
CA GLN A 144 5.03 -14.60 -16.25
C GLN A 144 6.49 -14.65 -16.67
N THR A 145 7.43 -14.62 -15.73
CA THR A 145 8.86 -14.82 -15.99
C THR A 145 9.14 -16.19 -16.59
N ALA A 146 8.53 -17.25 -16.06
CA ALA A 146 8.66 -18.61 -16.60
C ALA A 146 8.18 -18.69 -18.07
N LYS A 147 7.05 -18.04 -18.37
CA LYS A 147 6.52 -17.94 -19.73
C LYS A 147 7.43 -17.13 -20.65
N ALA A 148 7.94 -15.99 -20.18
CA ALA A 148 8.83 -15.12 -20.95
C ALA A 148 10.16 -15.81 -21.29
N MET A 149 10.68 -16.61 -20.36
CA MET A 149 11.93 -17.35 -20.54
C MET A 149 11.75 -18.74 -21.17
N ASN A 150 10.52 -19.14 -21.47
CA ASN A 150 10.18 -20.47 -22.00
C ASN A 150 10.75 -21.62 -21.13
N ILE A 151 10.60 -21.52 -19.81
CA ILE A 151 11.04 -22.55 -18.84
C ILE A 151 9.85 -23.14 -18.08
N SER A 152 10.03 -24.35 -17.53
CA SER A 152 9.00 -24.98 -16.70
C SER A 152 8.76 -24.17 -15.42
N LEU A 153 7.53 -24.19 -14.92
CA LEU A 153 7.17 -23.49 -13.68
C LEU A 153 7.95 -24.05 -12.47
N ALA A 154 8.20 -25.36 -12.43
CA ALA A 154 9.02 -25.98 -11.39
C ALA A 154 10.45 -25.45 -11.40
N THR A 155 11.05 -25.31 -12.59
CA THR A 155 12.38 -24.72 -12.77
C THR A 155 12.39 -23.25 -12.31
N ALA A 156 11.38 -22.46 -12.68
CA ALA A 156 11.26 -21.07 -12.27
C ALA A 156 11.17 -20.90 -10.74
N TYR A 157 10.37 -21.72 -10.06
CA TYR A 157 10.30 -21.68 -8.60
C TYR A 157 11.61 -22.11 -7.94
N ARG A 158 12.32 -23.09 -8.50
CA ARG A 158 13.64 -23.52 -8.01
C ARG A 158 14.67 -22.39 -8.12
N ILE A 159 14.77 -21.76 -9.29
CA ILE A 159 15.69 -20.63 -9.54
C ILE A 159 15.34 -19.45 -8.63
N HIS A 160 14.06 -19.07 -8.53
CA HIS A 160 13.62 -18.01 -7.63
C HIS A 160 13.98 -18.30 -6.17
N LYS A 161 13.77 -19.55 -5.69
CA LYS A 161 14.12 -19.93 -4.32
C LYS A 161 15.63 -19.79 -4.07
N ARG A 162 16.46 -20.18 -5.04
CA ARG A 162 17.91 -20.04 -4.95
C ARG A 162 18.34 -18.57 -4.88
N ILE A 163 17.87 -17.74 -5.82
CA ILE A 163 18.18 -16.30 -5.86
C ILE A 163 17.72 -15.62 -4.56
N LYS A 164 16.52 -15.93 -4.07
CA LYS A 164 16.02 -15.41 -2.80
C LYS A 164 17.00 -15.72 -1.65
N GLY A 165 17.48 -16.96 -1.56
CA GLY A 165 18.45 -17.35 -0.54
C GLY A 165 19.78 -16.57 -0.65
N VAL A 166 20.27 -16.33 -1.86
CA VAL A 166 21.48 -15.53 -2.09
C VAL A 166 21.28 -14.06 -1.67
N CYS A 167 20.12 -13.47 -1.97
CA CYS A 167 19.80 -12.12 -1.52
C CYS A 167 19.67 -12.05 0.01
N GLU A 168 19.05 -13.05 0.65
CA GLU A 168 18.94 -13.13 2.12
C GLU A 168 20.32 -13.25 2.76
N GLU A 169 21.22 -14.06 2.19
CA GLU A 169 22.61 -14.19 2.66
C GLU A 169 23.36 -12.86 2.57
N PHE A 170 23.26 -12.13 1.45
CA PHE A 170 23.86 -10.81 1.32
C PHE A 170 23.40 -9.84 2.41
N LEU A 171 22.09 -9.81 2.71
CA LEU A 171 21.49 -8.91 3.70
C LEU A 171 21.74 -9.31 5.16
N LEU A 172 22.10 -10.56 5.42
CA LEU A 172 22.38 -11.07 6.77
C LEU A 172 23.87 -11.04 7.12
N THR A 173 24.74 -10.97 6.12
CA THR A 173 26.19 -11.03 6.27
C THR A 173 26.87 -9.66 6.15
N LYS A 174 26.14 -8.64 5.68
CA LYS A 174 26.55 -7.22 5.63
C LYS A 174 25.56 -6.37 6.40
#